data_AF-A0A250XYX6-F1
#
_entry.id   AF-A0A250XYX6-F1
#
_cell.length_a   1.000
_cell.length_b   1.000
_cell.length_c   1.000
_cell.angle_alpha   90.00
_cell.angle_beta   90.00
_cell.angle_gamma   90.00
#
_symmetry.space_group_name_H-M   'P 1'
#
loop_
_entity.id
_entity.type
_entity.pdbx_description
1 polymer ?
#
loop_
_entity_poly.entity_id
_entity_poly.type
_entity_poly.pdbx_seq_one_letter_code
_entity_poly.pdbx_strand_id
1 'polypeptide(L)'
;MTPSHLLDKFIKDFLQPNKDFLGQVRSAVNIICDFLKENCFRYSPTKVQKVVKGGSAAKGTALKNGSDADIIVFLDSLKSYTSQKEQRSQVIQEIQKQLEACQQEKELEVKFEVSKWKAPRVLSFSLKSKTLNESVDFDVLPAFNALGQLTAVSKSQAYAQLIGLYKSSDVLGGEFSTCFTELQRNFVESRPTKLKDLIRLVKHWYKQCERKLKPKASLPPKYALELLTIYAWEQGSGMNNFDTAGGFRTVLELVTKYEQLCIFWTVNYNFEVELMRKFLLTQIQKTRPVILDPADPTGDVGGGDRWCWNLLAKEAKEWFSSSCFINGSGYPVQPWRVPVRLI
;
A
#
# COMPACT_ATOMS: atom_id res chain seq x y z
N MET A 1 5.00 17.89 -20.37
CA MET A 1 5.67 17.87 -19.05
C MET A 1 5.23 19.08 -18.26
N THR A 2 5.00 18.95 -16.96
CA THR A 2 4.43 20.02 -16.10
C THR A 2 5.58 20.81 -15.44
N PRO A 3 5.57 22.15 -15.48
CA PRO A 3 6.52 22.99 -14.72
C PRO A 3 6.38 22.81 -13.21
N SER A 4 7.47 23.01 -12.45
CA SER A 4 7.51 22.86 -10.98
C SER A 4 6.36 23.59 -10.25
N HIS A 5 6.13 24.86 -10.57
CA HIS A 5 5.11 25.71 -9.94
C HIS A 5 3.66 25.30 -10.28
N LEU A 6 3.46 24.40 -11.26
CA LEU A 6 2.14 23.88 -11.65
C LEU A 6 1.88 22.46 -11.15
N LEU A 7 2.79 21.87 -10.37
CA LEU A 7 2.60 20.50 -9.86
C LEU A 7 1.40 20.39 -8.93
N ASP A 8 1.17 21.35 -8.05
CA ASP A 8 0.00 21.36 -7.15
C ASP A 8 -1.31 21.41 -7.95
N LYS A 9 -1.35 22.23 -9.02
CA LYS A 9 -2.48 22.28 -9.95
C LYS A 9 -2.65 20.96 -10.70
N PHE A 10 -1.56 20.38 -11.19
CA PHE A 10 -1.58 19.10 -11.88
C PHE A 10 -2.12 17.96 -11.00
N ILE A 11 -1.71 17.92 -9.74
CA ILE A 11 -2.23 16.94 -8.78
C ILE A 11 -3.74 17.10 -8.61
N LYS A 12 -4.20 18.32 -8.38
CA LYS A 12 -5.63 18.63 -8.21
C LYS A 12 -6.46 18.26 -9.44
N ASP A 13 -6.00 18.64 -10.63
CA ASP A 13 -6.78 18.52 -11.86
C ASP A 13 -6.76 17.09 -12.43
N PHE A 14 -5.64 16.36 -12.27
CA PHE A 14 -5.42 15.08 -12.96
C PHE A 14 -5.22 13.88 -12.05
N LEU A 15 -4.77 14.05 -10.80
CA LEU A 15 -4.42 12.93 -9.93
C LEU A 15 -5.42 12.68 -8.81
N GLN A 16 -6.05 13.74 -8.27
CA GLN A 16 -7.08 13.59 -7.24
C GLN A 16 -8.36 13.00 -7.84
N PRO A 17 -8.94 11.95 -7.24
CA PRO A 17 -10.24 11.43 -7.67
C PRO A 17 -11.34 12.48 -7.52
N ASN A 18 -12.35 12.42 -8.39
CA ASN A 18 -13.52 13.30 -8.31
C ASN A 18 -14.31 13.02 -7.00
N LYS A 19 -14.82 14.07 -6.34
CA LYS A 19 -15.59 13.94 -5.09
C LYS A 19 -16.87 13.11 -5.25
N ASP A 20 -17.60 13.28 -6.33
CA ASP A 20 -18.84 12.55 -6.62
C ASP A 20 -18.53 11.08 -6.88
N PHE A 21 -17.45 10.82 -7.64
CA PHE A 21 -16.96 9.45 -7.85
C PHE A 21 -16.53 8.79 -6.54
N LEU A 22 -15.82 9.49 -5.66
CA LEU A 22 -15.48 8.98 -4.32
C LEU A 22 -16.74 8.66 -3.50
N GLY A 23 -17.81 9.46 -3.65
CA GLY A 23 -19.13 9.18 -3.07
C GLY A 23 -19.73 7.88 -3.58
N GLN A 24 -19.79 7.69 -4.90
CA GLN A 24 -20.29 6.47 -5.56
C GLN A 24 -19.50 5.24 -5.12
N VAL A 25 -18.17 5.32 -5.14
CA VAL A 25 -17.28 4.24 -4.71
C VAL A 25 -17.49 3.92 -3.23
N ARG A 26 -17.58 4.93 -2.36
CA ARG A 26 -17.83 4.72 -0.92
C ARG A 26 -19.14 3.99 -0.66
N SER A 27 -20.20 4.36 -1.39
CA SER A 27 -21.51 3.71 -1.30
C SER A 27 -21.43 2.24 -1.74
N ALA A 28 -20.87 1.98 -2.92
CA ALA A 28 -20.72 0.61 -3.42
C ALA A 28 -19.88 -0.27 -2.49
N VAL A 29 -18.77 0.26 -1.96
CA VAL A 29 -17.92 -0.46 -0.99
C VAL A 29 -18.66 -0.76 0.30
N ASN A 30 -19.50 0.16 0.80
CA ASN A 30 -20.33 -0.13 1.98
C ASN A 30 -21.26 -1.31 1.72
N ILE A 31 -21.97 -1.31 0.58
CA ILE A 31 -22.86 -2.41 0.20
C ILE A 31 -22.11 -3.75 0.13
N ILE A 32 -20.91 -3.75 -0.45
CA ILE A 32 -20.06 -4.94 -0.54
C ILE A 32 -19.61 -5.38 0.87
N CYS A 33 -19.15 -4.45 1.71
CA CYS A 33 -18.74 -4.75 3.08
C CYS A 33 -19.89 -5.35 3.90
N ASP A 34 -21.10 -4.81 3.78
CA ASP A 34 -22.28 -5.30 4.51
C ASP A 34 -22.72 -6.67 3.98
N PHE A 35 -22.69 -6.86 2.65
CA PHE A 35 -22.90 -8.18 2.05
C PHE A 35 -21.89 -9.22 2.56
N LEU A 36 -20.60 -8.87 2.58
CA LEU A 36 -19.54 -9.75 3.07
C LEU A 36 -19.79 -10.15 4.52
N LYS A 37 -20.19 -9.20 5.38
CA LYS A 37 -20.45 -9.47 6.80
C LYS A 37 -21.68 -10.34 7.03
N GLU A 38 -22.79 -10.04 6.35
CA GLU A 38 -24.10 -10.57 6.72
C GLU A 38 -24.52 -11.78 5.89
N ASN A 39 -24.05 -11.89 4.65
CA ASN A 39 -24.59 -12.82 3.67
C ASN A 39 -23.54 -13.78 3.11
N CYS A 40 -22.30 -13.33 2.93
CA CYS A 40 -21.26 -14.12 2.24
C CYS A 40 -20.98 -15.49 2.87
N PHE A 41 -21.16 -15.66 4.18
CA PHE A 41 -20.96 -16.96 4.84
C PHE A 41 -22.21 -17.45 5.58
N ARG A 42 -23.40 -16.98 5.20
CA ARG A 42 -24.67 -17.26 5.91
C ARG A 42 -24.99 -18.74 6.05
N TYR A 43 -24.60 -19.55 5.08
CA TYR A 43 -24.81 -21.01 5.05
C TYR A 43 -23.56 -21.81 5.45
N SER A 44 -22.56 -21.16 6.03
CA SER A 44 -21.29 -21.74 6.48
C SER A 44 -21.14 -21.57 7.99
N PRO A 45 -20.41 -22.47 8.70
CA PRO A 45 -20.03 -22.22 10.09
C PRO A 45 -19.06 -21.05 10.26
N THR A 46 -18.44 -20.57 9.18
CA THR A 46 -17.52 -19.44 9.19
C THR A 46 -18.27 -18.12 9.41
N LYS A 47 -17.75 -17.27 10.28
CA LYS A 47 -18.26 -15.91 10.52
C LYS A 47 -17.21 -14.87 10.15
N VAL A 48 -17.69 -13.77 9.56
CA VAL A 48 -16.86 -12.57 9.37
C VAL A 48 -16.77 -11.83 10.68
N GLN A 49 -15.57 -11.76 11.25
CA GLN A 49 -15.31 -11.04 12.50
C GLN A 49 -15.25 -9.53 12.27
N LYS A 50 -14.58 -9.11 11.20
CA LYS A 50 -14.45 -7.71 10.81
C LYS A 50 -14.13 -7.57 9.33
N VAL A 51 -14.51 -6.44 8.74
CA VAL A 51 -14.13 -6.05 7.38
C VAL A 51 -13.43 -4.70 7.46
N VAL A 52 -12.22 -4.62 6.93
CA VAL A 52 -11.37 -3.43 6.98
C VAL A 52 -11.10 -2.94 5.57
N LYS A 53 -11.27 -1.64 5.35
CA LYS A 53 -10.85 -0.98 4.11
C LYS A 53 -9.37 -0.66 4.20
N GLY A 54 -8.61 -1.11 3.21
CA GLY A 54 -7.18 -0.89 3.04
C GLY A 54 -6.87 -0.17 1.73
N GLY A 55 -5.64 -0.37 1.25
CA GLY A 55 -5.19 0.18 -0.01
C GLY A 55 -5.15 1.71 -0.06
N SER A 56 -5.05 2.23 -1.29
CA SER A 56 -4.84 3.65 -1.55
C SER A 56 -6.05 4.50 -1.16
N ALA A 57 -7.25 3.94 -1.33
CA ALA A 57 -8.51 4.61 -1.00
C ALA A 57 -8.63 4.86 0.50
N ALA A 58 -8.40 3.85 1.34
CA ALA A 58 -8.50 4.00 2.80
C ALA A 58 -7.38 4.86 3.38
N LYS A 59 -6.17 4.83 2.78
CA LYS A 59 -5.05 5.70 3.17
C LYS A 59 -5.24 7.16 2.75
N GLY A 60 -6.19 7.44 1.85
CA GLY A 60 -6.40 8.77 1.28
C GLY A 60 -5.31 9.17 0.27
N THR A 61 -4.71 8.21 -0.44
CA THR A 61 -3.66 8.39 -1.46
C THR A 61 -4.05 7.79 -2.82
N ALA A 62 -5.35 7.57 -3.03
CA ALA A 62 -5.95 7.14 -4.28
C ALA A 62 -5.63 8.11 -5.45
N LEU A 63 -5.35 7.52 -6.62
CA LEU A 63 -5.19 8.20 -7.91
C LEU A 63 -6.48 8.13 -8.73
N LYS A 64 -6.79 9.19 -9.46
CA LYS A 64 -7.80 9.18 -10.52
C LYS A 64 -7.46 8.10 -11.57
N ASN A 65 -8.44 7.27 -11.94
CA ASN A 65 -8.34 6.25 -13.00
C ASN A 65 -7.20 5.24 -12.83
N GLY A 66 -7.03 4.72 -11.61
CA GLY A 66 -6.12 3.63 -11.34
C GLY A 66 -5.82 3.44 -9.86
N SER A 67 -6.84 3.60 -9.02
CA SER A 67 -6.72 3.32 -7.60
C SER A 67 -6.96 1.85 -7.34
N ASP A 68 -6.09 1.30 -6.50
CA ASP A 68 -6.25 0.00 -5.88
C ASP A 68 -6.88 0.25 -4.50
N ALA A 69 -8.02 -0.36 -4.23
CA ALA A 69 -8.71 -0.31 -2.95
C ALA A 69 -8.84 -1.73 -2.39
N ASP A 70 -8.41 -1.92 -1.15
CA ASP A 70 -8.37 -3.26 -0.57
C ASP A 70 -9.53 -3.44 0.40
N ILE A 71 -10.15 -4.61 0.39
CA ILE A 71 -11.15 -5.04 1.35
C ILE A 71 -10.59 -6.27 2.07
N ILE A 72 -10.19 -6.09 3.31
CA ILE A 72 -9.65 -7.17 4.13
C ILE A 72 -10.79 -7.81 4.91
N VAL A 73 -11.02 -9.10 4.70
CA VAL A 73 -12.09 -9.88 5.35
C VAL A 73 -11.47 -10.78 6.41
N PHE A 74 -11.71 -10.45 7.67
CA PHE A 74 -11.21 -11.22 8.79
C PHE A 74 -12.24 -12.27 9.21
N LEU A 75 -11.82 -13.52 9.22
CA LEU A 75 -12.71 -14.68 9.39
C LEU A 75 -12.35 -15.43 10.66
N ASP A 76 -13.37 -15.90 11.37
CA ASP A 76 -13.15 -16.69 12.56
C ASP A 76 -12.59 -18.09 12.25
N SER A 77 -12.78 -18.63 11.05
CA SER A 77 -12.23 -19.91 10.61
C SER A 77 -10.71 -19.88 10.44
N LEU A 78 -10.14 -18.71 10.18
CA LEU A 78 -8.70 -18.50 10.11
C LEU A 78 -8.16 -18.28 11.54
N LYS A 79 -7.59 -19.32 12.15
CA LYS A 79 -7.15 -19.33 13.56
C LYS A 79 -5.70 -18.93 13.79
N SER A 80 -4.89 -18.92 12.73
CA SER A 80 -3.45 -18.64 12.76
C SER A 80 -2.96 -18.14 11.40
N TYR A 81 -1.76 -17.57 11.37
CA TYR A 81 -1.08 -17.23 10.11
C TYR A 81 -0.99 -18.43 9.16
N THR A 82 -0.62 -19.61 9.67
CA THR A 82 -0.55 -20.85 8.88
C THR A 82 -1.90 -21.22 8.28
N SER A 83 -2.98 -21.19 9.08
CA SER A 83 -4.33 -21.48 8.58
C SER A 83 -4.78 -20.49 7.49
N GLN A 84 -4.41 -19.21 7.61
CA GLN A 84 -4.67 -18.22 6.56
C GLN A 84 -3.98 -18.61 5.26
N LYS A 85 -2.73 -19.09 5.31
CA LYS A 85 -1.99 -19.51 4.10
C LYS A 85 -2.64 -20.74 3.45
N GLU A 86 -3.01 -21.72 4.25
CA GLU A 86 -3.56 -23.01 3.80
C GLU A 86 -4.99 -22.87 3.25
N GLN A 87 -5.85 -22.13 3.94
CA GLN A 87 -7.28 -22.04 3.60
C GLN A 87 -7.61 -20.87 2.67
N ARG A 88 -6.65 -20.00 2.33
CA ARG A 88 -6.84 -18.78 1.54
C ARG A 88 -7.65 -19.01 0.27
N SER A 89 -7.25 -20.03 -0.49
CA SER A 89 -7.83 -20.33 -1.81
C SER A 89 -9.30 -20.70 -1.69
N GLN A 90 -9.65 -21.57 -0.73
CA GLN A 90 -11.03 -21.99 -0.50
C GLN A 90 -11.91 -20.82 -0.06
N VAL A 91 -11.40 -19.97 0.84
CA VAL A 91 -12.10 -18.77 1.28
C VAL A 91 -12.34 -17.80 0.12
N ILE A 92 -11.34 -17.56 -0.72
CA ILE A 92 -11.47 -16.68 -1.89
C ILE A 92 -12.52 -17.21 -2.86
N GLN A 93 -12.55 -18.53 -3.11
CA GLN A 93 -13.54 -19.15 -3.97
C GLN A 93 -14.97 -18.95 -3.44
N GLU A 94 -15.17 -19.08 -2.13
CA GLU A 94 -16.48 -18.83 -1.52
C GLU A 94 -16.87 -17.35 -1.65
N ILE A 95 -15.96 -16.41 -1.33
CA ILE A 95 -16.22 -14.99 -1.49
C ILE A 95 -16.58 -14.65 -2.94
N GLN A 96 -15.83 -15.20 -3.90
CA GLN A 96 -16.11 -15.01 -5.33
C GLN A 96 -17.52 -15.46 -5.70
N LYS A 97 -17.88 -16.71 -5.37
CA LYS A 97 -19.20 -17.29 -5.65
C LYS A 97 -20.32 -16.41 -5.10
N GLN A 98 -20.14 -15.88 -3.89
CA GLN A 98 -21.15 -15.09 -3.19
C GLN A 98 -21.25 -13.67 -3.76
N LEU A 99 -20.13 -13.05 -4.13
CA LEU A 99 -20.15 -11.76 -4.82
C LEU A 99 -20.79 -11.86 -6.22
N GLU A 100 -20.55 -12.94 -6.96
CA GLU A 100 -21.21 -13.19 -8.25
C GLU A 100 -22.74 -13.36 -8.09
N ALA A 101 -23.20 -14.04 -7.04
CA ALA A 101 -24.63 -14.13 -6.70
C ALA A 101 -25.22 -12.76 -6.31
N CYS A 102 -24.52 -12.00 -5.46
CA CYS A 102 -24.93 -10.65 -5.06
C CYS A 102 -25.06 -9.70 -6.26
N GLN A 103 -24.18 -9.82 -7.24
CA GLN A 103 -24.22 -9.02 -8.46
C GLN A 103 -25.48 -9.29 -9.29
N GLN A 104 -25.97 -10.54 -9.31
CA GLN A 104 -27.19 -10.88 -10.04
C GLN A 104 -28.44 -10.35 -9.34
N GLU A 105 -28.44 -10.29 -8.01
CA GLU A 105 -29.59 -9.86 -7.21
C GLU A 105 -29.68 -8.32 -7.05
N LYS A 106 -28.55 -7.60 -7.04
CA LYS A 106 -28.53 -6.15 -6.77
C LYS A 106 -28.28 -5.34 -8.04
N GLU A 107 -29.19 -4.41 -8.35
CA GLU A 107 -28.92 -3.34 -9.32
C GLU A 107 -27.92 -2.34 -8.76
N LEU A 108 -26.63 -2.61 -8.91
CA LEU A 108 -25.59 -1.65 -8.53
C LEU A 108 -25.38 -0.63 -9.65
N GLU A 109 -25.11 0.62 -9.28
CA GLU A 109 -24.75 1.70 -10.22
C GLU A 109 -23.37 1.47 -10.89
N VAL A 110 -22.72 0.36 -10.58
CA VAL A 110 -21.37 0.00 -11.02
C VAL A 110 -21.36 -1.40 -11.60
N LYS A 111 -20.57 -1.60 -12.67
CA LYS A 111 -20.32 -2.93 -13.25
C LYS A 111 -19.25 -3.64 -12.42
N PHE A 112 -19.45 -4.93 -12.15
CA PHE A 112 -18.47 -5.81 -11.50
C PHE A 112 -17.84 -6.74 -12.54
N GLU A 113 -16.51 -6.80 -12.55
CA GLU A 113 -15.73 -7.71 -13.38
C GLU A 113 -14.78 -8.50 -12.49
N VAL A 114 -15.16 -9.73 -12.13
CA VAL A 114 -14.36 -10.59 -11.24
C VAL A 114 -13.27 -11.31 -12.03
N SER A 115 -12.02 -11.24 -11.56
CA SER A 115 -10.90 -11.93 -12.19
C SER A 115 -11.00 -13.45 -12.04
N LYS A 116 -10.86 -14.21 -13.15
CA LYS A 116 -11.09 -15.67 -13.21
C LYS A 116 -9.80 -16.51 -13.18
N TRP A 117 -8.87 -16.22 -12.28
CA TRP A 117 -7.63 -16.99 -12.15
C TRP A 117 -7.84 -18.26 -11.30
N LYS A 118 -7.16 -19.37 -11.64
CA LYS A 118 -7.17 -20.59 -10.80
C LYS A 118 -6.30 -20.35 -9.55
N ALA A 119 -6.91 -20.48 -8.36
CA ALA A 119 -6.28 -20.34 -7.03
C ALA A 119 -5.57 -18.99 -6.77
N PRO A 120 -6.27 -17.85 -6.88
CA PRO A 120 -5.62 -16.56 -6.74
C PRO A 120 -5.36 -16.25 -5.26
N ARG A 121 -4.26 -15.57 -4.95
CA ARG A 121 -3.96 -15.07 -3.60
C ARG A 121 -4.89 -13.91 -3.18
N VAL A 122 -5.59 -13.33 -4.15
CA VAL A 122 -6.44 -12.15 -4.03
C VAL A 122 -7.64 -12.32 -4.95
N LEU A 123 -8.81 -11.84 -4.51
CA LEU A 123 -9.97 -11.73 -5.38
C LEU A 123 -10.07 -10.31 -5.92
N SER A 124 -9.81 -10.10 -7.20
CA SER A 124 -9.87 -8.77 -7.80
C SER A 124 -11.18 -8.54 -8.54
N PHE A 125 -11.77 -7.36 -8.38
CA PHE A 125 -12.89 -6.89 -9.19
C PHE A 125 -12.79 -5.38 -9.48
N SER A 126 -13.34 -4.90 -10.59
CA SER A 126 -13.41 -3.46 -10.88
C SER A 126 -14.81 -2.92 -10.64
N LEU A 127 -14.93 -1.69 -10.12
CA LEU A 127 -16.15 -0.90 -10.08
C LEU A 127 -16.02 0.28 -11.03
N LYS A 128 -16.88 0.32 -12.04
CA LYS A 128 -16.90 1.39 -13.05
C LYS A 128 -18.17 2.22 -12.95
N SER A 129 -18.03 3.55 -12.90
CA SER A 129 -19.19 4.46 -12.89
C SER A 129 -19.96 4.38 -14.21
N LYS A 130 -21.30 4.39 -14.13
CA LYS A 130 -22.18 4.43 -15.32
C LYS A 130 -22.19 5.82 -15.99
N THR A 131 -21.92 6.89 -15.23
CA THR A 131 -22.01 8.28 -15.71
C THR A 131 -20.65 8.96 -15.86
N LEU A 132 -19.64 8.52 -15.11
CA LEU A 132 -18.27 9.06 -15.17
C LEU A 132 -17.35 8.08 -15.87
N ASN A 133 -16.36 8.58 -16.62
CA ASN A 133 -15.29 7.74 -17.18
C ASN A 133 -14.20 7.45 -16.13
N GLU A 134 -14.62 6.95 -14.96
CA GLU A 134 -13.77 6.61 -13.82
C GLU A 134 -14.07 5.18 -13.32
N SER A 135 -13.02 4.47 -12.92
CA SER A 135 -13.09 3.13 -12.32
C SER A 135 -12.12 2.97 -11.15
N VAL A 136 -12.44 2.06 -10.25
CA VAL A 136 -11.57 1.63 -9.14
C VAL A 136 -11.46 0.12 -9.17
N ASP A 137 -10.23 -0.37 -9.08
CA ASP A 137 -9.97 -1.79 -8.94
C ASP A 137 -9.89 -2.13 -7.46
N PHE A 138 -10.54 -3.23 -7.09
CA PHE A 138 -10.66 -3.71 -5.74
C PHE A 138 -10.03 -5.07 -5.58
N ASP A 139 -9.35 -5.25 -4.46
CA ASP A 139 -8.79 -6.52 -4.03
C ASP A 139 -9.46 -6.96 -2.72
N VAL A 140 -10.09 -8.13 -2.72
CA VAL A 140 -10.61 -8.76 -1.50
C VAL A 140 -9.60 -9.80 -1.01
N LEU A 141 -9.18 -9.63 0.24
CA LEU A 141 -8.10 -10.39 0.84
C LEU A 141 -8.58 -10.98 2.18
N PRO A 142 -8.70 -12.31 2.29
CA PRO A 142 -8.99 -12.91 3.58
C PRO A 142 -7.77 -12.88 4.50
N ALA A 143 -8.00 -12.60 5.78
CA ALA A 143 -6.93 -12.47 6.77
C ALA A 143 -7.29 -13.11 8.11
N PHE A 144 -6.26 -13.66 8.78
CA PHE A 144 -6.32 -14.00 10.19
C PHE A 144 -6.36 -12.72 11.02
N ASN A 145 -7.26 -12.66 12.01
CA ASN A 145 -7.37 -11.52 12.92
C ASN A 145 -6.30 -11.54 14.02
N ALA A 146 -5.03 -11.45 13.62
CA ALA A 146 -3.89 -11.54 14.53
C ALA A 146 -3.92 -10.51 15.66
N LEU A 147 -4.43 -9.30 15.37
CA LEU A 147 -4.49 -8.21 16.35
C LEU A 147 -5.70 -8.31 17.28
N GLY A 148 -6.74 -9.08 16.93
CA GLY A 148 -8.00 -9.13 17.69
C GLY A 148 -8.52 -7.72 17.98
N GLN A 149 -8.68 -7.41 19.27
CA GLN A 149 -8.84 -6.04 19.75
C GLN A 149 -7.46 -5.35 19.80
N LEU A 150 -7.35 -4.18 19.17
CA LEU A 150 -6.07 -3.48 19.03
C LEU A 150 -5.55 -2.94 20.38
N THR A 151 -4.69 -3.70 21.03
CA THR A 151 -4.03 -3.35 22.30
C THR A 151 -2.52 -3.57 22.21
N ALA A 152 -1.74 -3.03 23.15
CA ALA A 152 -0.31 -3.28 23.19
C ALA A 152 0.01 -4.78 23.39
N VAL A 153 -0.74 -5.46 24.25
CA VAL A 153 -0.57 -6.89 24.55
C VAL A 153 -0.83 -7.76 23.32
N SER A 154 -1.98 -7.56 22.65
CA SER A 154 -2.32 -8.35 21.46
C SER A 154 -1.33 -8.11 20.32
N LYS A 155 -0.85 -6.87 20.15
CA LYS A 155 0.17 -6.53 19.16
C LYS A 155 1.49 -7.26 19.42
N SER A 156 1.99 -7.24 20.66
CA SER A 156 3.22 -7.95 21.03
C SER A 156 3.11 -9.46 20.83
N GLN A 157 1.97 -10.07 21.17
CA GLN A 157 1.71 -11.49 20.93
C GLN A 157 1.66 -11.82 19.44
N ALA A 158 0.95 -11.00 18.65
CA ALA A 158 0.84 -11.17 17.20
C ALA A 158 2.22 -11.17 16.53
N TYR A 159 3.09 -10.23 16.90
CA TYR A 159 4.46 -10.16 16.38
C TYR A 159 5.34 -11.31 16.86
N ALA A 160 5.25 -11.73 18.13
CA ALA A 160 6.02 -12.86 18.62
C ALA A 160 5.69 -14.15 17.85
N GLN A 161 4.40 -14.41 17.61
CA GLN A 161 3.94 -15.55 16.80
C GLN A 161 4.42 -15.44 15.34
N LEU A 162 4.32 -14.25 14.74
CA LEU A 162 4.77 -14.00 13.37
C LEU A 162 6.27 -14.23 13.21
N ILE A 163 7.08 -13.69 14.13
CA ILE A 163 8.54 -13.86 14.14
C ILE A 163 8.91 -15.33 14.34
N GLY A 164 8.20 -16.04 15.24
CA GLY A 164 8.37 -17.47 15.43
C GLY A 164 8.18 -18.23 14.12
N LEU A 165 7.04 -17.99 13.44
CA LEU A 165 6.73 -18.61 12.15
C LEU A 165 7.76 -18.25 11.07
N TYR A 166 8.15 -16.98 10.97
CA TYR A 166 9.14 -16.50 10.01
C TYR A 166 10.51 -17.18 10.19
N LYS A 167 10.90 -17.50 11.44
CA LYS A 167 12.17 -18.19 11.73
C LYS A 167 12.10 -19.70 11.54
N SER A 168 10.93 -20.31 11.69
CA SER A 168 10.74 -21.77 11.67
C SER A 168 10.22 -22.31 10.33
N SER A 169 10.02 -21.47 9.32
CA SER A 169 9.45 -21.87 8.04
C SER A 169 10.00 -21.02 6.89
N ASP A 170 9.89 -21.51 5.66
CA ASP A 170 10.25 -20.77 4.43
C ASP A 170 9.18 -19.74 4.02
N VAL A 171 8.58 -19.07 5.00
CA VAL A 171 7.60 -18.02 4.74
C VAL A 171 8.31 -16.74 4.30
N LEU A 172 7.86 -16.18 3.18
CA LEU A 172 8.34 -14.89 2.69
C LEU A 172 7.97 -13.77 3.67
N GLY A 173 8.92 -12.85 3.90
CA GLY A 173 8.65 -11.65 4.71
C GLY A 173 7.51 -10.83 4.12
N GLY A 174 6.57 -10.40 4.96
CA GLY A 174 5.37 -9.66 4.53
C GLY A 174 4.22 -10.53 4.00
N GLU A 175 4.32 -11.86 3.99
CA GLU A 175 3.24 -12.78 3.55
C GLU A 175 1.92 -12.56 4.28
N PHE A 176 1.99 -12.08 5.53
CA PHE A 176 0.83 -11.85 6.40
C PHE A 176 0.56 -10.37 6.67
N SER A 177 1.10 -9.47 5.85
CA SER A 177 0.90 -8.02 5.97
C SER A 177 -0.58 -7.61 6.01
N THR A 178 -1.48 -8.39 5.39
CA THR A 178 -2.94 -8.17 5.44
C THR A 178 -3.53 -8.27 6.84
N CYS A 179 -2.89 -9.00 7.76
CA CYS A 179 -3.28 -9.05 9.18
C CYS A 179 -3.11 -7.69 9.87
N PHE A 180 -2.23 -6.85 9.33
CA PHE A 180 -1.82 -5.57 9.91
C PHE A 180 -2.28 -4.36 9.09
N THR A 181 -3.22 -4.54 8.15
CA THR A 181 -3.69 -3.46 7.27
C THR A 181 -4.24 -2.26 8.03
N GLU A 182 -4.84 -2.44 9.21
CA GLU A 182 -5.27 -1.32 10.05
C GLU A 182 -4.09 -0.45 10.48
N LEU A 183 -2.96 -1.06 10.86
CA LEU A 183 -1.74 -0.34 11.22
C LEU A 183 -1.12 0.37 10.01
N GLN A 184 -1.07 -0.30 8.85
CA GLN A 184 -0.60 0.30 7.59
C GLN A 184 -1.47 1.50 7.18
N ARG A 185 -2.80 1.38 7.31
CA ARG A 185 -3.74 2.46 7.03
C ARG A 185 -3.49 3.63 7.97
N ASN A 186 -3.49 3.39 9.28
CA ASN A 186 -3.35 4.43 10.30
C ASN A 186 -2.01 5.20 10.16
N PHE A 187 -0.94 4.51 9.74
CA PHE A 187 0.37 5.13 9.48
C PHE A 187 0.33 6.20 8.38
N VAL A 188 -0.51 6.05 7.36
CA VAL A 188 -0.62 6.98 6.22
C VAL A 188 -1.81 7.94 6.40
N GLU A 189 -2.91 7.48 7.00
CA GLU A 189 -4.15 8.23 7.15
C GLU A 189 -3.98 9.48 8.00
N SER A 190 -3.12 9.45 9.02
CA SER A 190 -2.83 10.58 9.89
C SER A 190 -1.96 11.68 9.26
N ARG A 191 -1.43 11.45 8.05
CA ARG A 191 -0.48 12.36 7.42
C ARG A 191 -1.14 13.59 6.77
N PRO A 192 -0.42 14.73 6.68
CA PRO A 192 -0.97 15.95 6.11
C PRO A 192 -1.45 15.77 4.66
N THR A 193 -2.50 16.52 4.29
CA THR A 193 -3.08 16.47 2.93
C THR A 193 -2.02 16.70 1.84
N LYS A 194 -1.11 17.67 2.05
CA LYS A 194 -0.05 17.97 1.08
C LYS A 194 0.95 16.81 0.92
N LEU A 195 1.21 16.04 1.97
CA LEU A 195 2.00 14.81 1.86
C LEU A 195 1.27 13.73 1.06
N LYS A 196 -0.04 13.56 1.28
CA LYS A 196 -0.85 12.62 0.49
C LYS A 196 -0.85 12.99 -1.00
N ASP A 197 -0.83 14.28 -1.31
CA ASP A 197 -0.70 14.78 -2.68
C ASP A 197 0.69 14.51 -3.30
N LEU A 198 1.76 14.67 -2.52
CA LEU A 198 3.09 14.24 -2.96
C LEU A 198 3.15 12.72 -3.22
N ILE A 199 2.53 11.91 -2.35
CA ILE A 199 2.43 10.45 -2.56
C ILE A 199 1.70 10.14 -3.86
N ARG A 200 0.59 10.84 -4.17
CA ARG A 200 -0.10 10.70 -5.47
C ARG A 200 0.83 11.01 -6.63
N LEU A 201 1.59 12.11 -6.56
CA LEU A 201 2.54 12.47 -7.63
C LEU A 201 3.61 11.40 -7.85
N VAL A 202 4.19 10.87 -6.77
CA VAL A 202 5.19 9.78 -6.83
C VAL A 202 4.57 8.50 -7.41
N LYS A 203 3.35 8.13 -7.02
CA LYS A 203 2.64 6.98 -7.58
C LYS A 203 2.32 7.16 -9.06
N HIS A 204 1.95 8.37 -9.47
CA HIS A 204 1.73 8.68 -10.87
C HIS A 204 3.01 8.51 -11.67
N TRP A 205 4.12 9.08 -11.21
CA TRP A 205 5.45 8.89 -11.81
C TRP A 205 5.81 7.40 -11.92
N TYR A 206 5.66 6.64 -10.82
CA TYR A 206 5.92 5.21 -10.78
C TYR A 206 5.10 4.45 -11.84
N LYS A 207 3.82 4.79 -12.03
CA LYS A 207 2.97 4.21 -13.08
C LYS A 207 3.46 4.53 -14.50
N GLN A 208 4.04 5.71 -14.72
CA GLN A 208 4.66 6.03 -16.02
C GLN A 208 5.90 5.16 -16.27
N CYS A 209 6.73 4.98 -15.24
CA CYS A 209 7.88 4.07 -15.30
C CYS A 209 7.43 2.63 -15.57
N GLU A 210 6.40 2.15 -14.86
CA GLU A 210 5.81 0.84 -15.11
C GLU A 210 5.41 0.68 -16.58
N ARG A 211 4.64 1.61 -17.15
CA ARG A 211 4.22 1.53 -18.57
C ARG A 211 5.40 1.46 -19.53
N LYS A 212 6.47 2.20 -19.27
CA LYS A 212 7.70 2.20 -20.08
C LYS A 212 8.50 0.90 -19.94
N LEU A 213 8.46 0.27 -18.78
CA LEU A 213 9.32 -0.87 -18.42
C LEU A 213 8.59 -2.24 -18.42
N LYS A 214 7.24 -2.27 -18.54
CA LYS A 214 6.40 -3.43 -18.16
C LYS A 214 6.50 -4.75 -18.92
N PRO A 215 7.24 -4.93 -20.03
CA PRO A 215 7.59 -6.28 -20.46
C PRO A 215 8.86 -6.84 -19.78
N LYS A 216 9.64 -6.05 -19.03
CA LYS A 216 11.07 -6.35 -18.78
C LYS A 216 11.52 -6.45 -17.32
N ALA A 217 10.69 -6.11 -16.31
CA ALA A 217 11.21 -5.98 -14.94
C ALA A 217 10.19 -6.15 -13.80
N SER A 218 10.64 -6.76 -12.71
CA SER A 218 9.97 -6.78 -11.40
C SER A 218 10.34 -5.53 -10.61
N LEU A 219 9.62 -4.43 -10.84
CA LEU A 219 9.81 -3.18 -10.10
C LEU A 219 9.39 -3.32 -8.62
N PRO A 220 9.96 -2.50 -7.70
CA PRO A 220 9.58 -2.54 -6.30
C PRO A 220 8.11 -2.18 -6.08
N PRO A 221 7.45 -2.72 -5.05
CA PRO A 221 6.03 -2.47 -4.84
C PRO A 221 5.75 -0.97 -4.66
N LYS A 222 4.61 -0.49 -5.18
CA LYS A 222 4.16 0.92 -5.02
C LYS A 222 4.24 1.38 -3.57
N TYR A 223 3.93 0.49 -2.62
CA TYR A 223 3.97 0.77 -1.19
C TYR A 223 5.38 1.14 -0.68
N ALA A 224 6.46 0.59 -1.26
CA ALA A 224 7.82 1.01 -0.93
C ALA A 224 8.07 2.48 -1.27
N LEU A 225 7.49 2.99 -2.37
CA LEU A 225 7.59 4.39 -2.76
C LEU A 225 6.69 5.29 -1.91
N GLU A 226 5.53 4.80 -1.45
CA GLU A 226 4.71 5.52 -0.46
C GLU A 226 5.50 5.73 0.84
N LEU A 227 6.14 4.66 1.35
CA LEU A 227 6.97 4.72 2.57
C LEU A 227 8.21 5.60 2.36
N LEU A 228 8.89 5.49 1.22
CA LEU A 228 10.04 6.34 0.89
C LEU A 228 9.66 7.83 0.83
N THR A 229 8.45 8.13 0.35
CA THR A 229 7.92 9.50 0.32
C THR A 229 7.64 10.03 1.72
N ILE A 230 7.06 9.20 2.59
CA ILE A 230 6.83 9.57 4.00
C ILE A 230 8.16 9.81 4.70
N TYR A 231 9.15 8.92 4.51
CA TYR A 231 10.50 9.09 5.04
C TYR A 231 11.16 10.38 4.57
N ALA A 232 11.11 10.67 3.27
CA ALA A 232 11.67 11.90 2.71
C ALA A 232 11.08 13.15 3.37
N TRP A 233 9.76 13.15 3.57
CA TRP A 233 9.06 14.25 4.23
C TRP A 233 9.39 14.34 5.72
N GLU A 234 9.37 13.22 6.47
CA GLU A 234 9.66 13.21 7.91
C GLU A 234 11.07 13.73 8.21
N GLN A 235 12.06 13.36 7.40
CA GLN A 235 13.46 13.72 7.63
C GLN A 235 13.86 15.06 7.00
N GLY A 236 13.21 15.46 5.91
CA GLY A 236 13.63 16.60 5.10
C GLY A 236 12.79 17.86 5.26
N SER A 237 11.54 17.73 5.72
CA SER A 237 10.59 18.83 5.84
C SER A 237 9.88 18.83 7.19
N GLY A 238 9.10 17.79 7.50
CA GLY A 238 8.25 17.69 8.69
C GLY A 238 7.07 18.67 8.71
N MET A 239 6.95 19.55 7.71
CA MET A 239 5.96 20.64 7.69
C MET A 239 4.65 20.22 7.03
N ASN A 240 3.54 20.80 7.49
CA ASN A 240 2.21 20.58 6.86
C ASN A 240 2.12 21.16 5.44
N ASN A 241 2.89 22.22 5.15
CA ASN A 241 2.99 22.84 3.85
C ASN A 241 4.46 22.89 3.43
N PHE A 242 4.73 22.56 2.17
CA PHE A 242 6.07 22.49 1.59
C PHE A 242 5.98 22.62 0.06
N ASP A 243 7.13 22.82 -0.60
CA ASP A 243 7.20 22.83 -2.05
C ASP A 243 7.13 21.40 -2.61
N THR A 244 6.12 21.14 -3.44
CA THR A 244 5.87 19.80 -4.01
C THR A 244 6.98 19.37 -4.96
N ALA A 245 7.57 20.30 -5.71
CA ALA A 245 8.68 19.98 -6.61
C ALA A 245 9.92 19.54 -5.83
N GLY A 246 10.26 20.24 -4.75
CA GLY A 246 11.36 19.90 -3.85
C GLY A 246 11.15 18.53 -3.20
N GLY A 247 9.94 18.25 -2.70
CA GLY A 247 9.61 16.94 -2.17
C GLY A 247 9.70 15.83 -3.21
N PHE A 248 9.16 16.05 -4.41
CA PHE A 248 9.20 15.07 -5.50
C PHE A 248 10.63 14.77 -5.95
N ARG A 249 11.46 15.82 -6.08
CA ARG A 249 12.88 15.67 -6.40
C ARG A 249 13.60 14.85 -5.35
N THR A 250 13.35 15.15 -4.07
CA THR A 250 13.96 14.44 -2.94
C THR A 250 13.69 12.94 -3.01
N VAL A 251 12.44 12.55 -3.30
CA VAL A 251 12.09 11.13 -3.43
C VAL A 251 12.85 10.47 -4.58
N LEU A 252 12.90 11.09 -5.76
CA LEU A 252 13.65 10.56 -6.90
C LEU A 252 15.16 10.47 -6.61
N GLU A 253 15.72 11.45 -5.90
CA GLU A 253 17.11 11.40 -5.45
C GLU A 253 17.35 10.23 -4.50
N LEU A 254 16.45 9.95 -3.56
CA LEU A 254 16.56 8.77 -2.69
C LEU A 254 16.48 7.46 -3.48
N VAL A 255 15.61 7.38 -4.49
CA VAL A 255 15.56 6.23 -5.41
C VAL A 255 16.91 6.02 -6.09
N THR A 256 17.63 7.08 -6.50
CA THR A 256 18.97 6.92 -7.09
C THR A 256 20.05 6.45 -6.11
N LYS A 257 19.78 6.55 -4.80
CA LYS A 257 20.66 6.12 -3.71
C LYS A 257 20.18 4.82 -3.05
N TYR A 258 19.36 4.02 -3.74
CA TYR A 258 18.73 2.82 -3.19
C TYR A 258 19.70 1.85 -2.49
N GLU A 259 20.93 1.70 -3.01
CA GLU A 259 21.97 0.83 -2.44
C GLU A 259 22.40 1.24 -1.02
N GLN A 260 22.03 2.44 -0.57
CA GLN A 260 22.35 2.94 0.75
C GLN A 260 21.14 2.96 1.70
N LEU A 261 19.93 2.74 1.19
CA LEU A 261 18.69 2.94 1.95
C LEU A 261 18.52 1.88 3.04
N CYS A 262 18.47 2.34 4.29
CA CYS A 262 18.03 1.54 5.44
C CYS A 262 17.02 2.35 6.25
N ILE A 263 15.75 2.03 6.04
CA ILE A 263 14.62 2.79 6.58
C ILE A 263 13.72 1.85 7.37
N PHE A 264 13.35 2.27 8.57
CA PHE A 264 12.38 1.58 9.42
C PHE A 264 11.73 2.60 10.36
N TRP A 265 10.62 2.20 10.98
CA TRP A 265 9.93 2.98 12.00
C TRP A 265 9.71 2.14 13.25
N THR A 266 9.63 2.81 14.40
CA THR A 266 9.41 2.15 15.69
C THR A 266 8.01 2.39 16.27
N VAL A 267 7.06 2.77 15.41
CA VAL A 267 5.70 3.20 15.81
C VAL A 267 4.82 2.04 16.30
N ASN A 268 5.00 0.83 15.77
CA ASN A 268 4.20 -0.34 16.15
C ASN A 268 5.01 -1.43 16.84
N TYR A 269 6.31 -1.49 16.57
CA TYR A 269 7.28 -2.40 17.17
C TYR A 269 8.56 -1.62 17.43
N ASN A 270 9.36 -1.98 18.44
CA ASN A 270 10.57 -1.23 18.81
C ASN A 270 11.67 -2.17 19.32
N PHE A 271 12.81 -1.61 19.74
CA PHE A 271 13.96 -2.35 20.25
C PHE A 271 13.92 -2.60 21.76
N GLU A 272 12.81 -2.34 22.45
CA GLU A 272 12.72 -2.51 23.91
C GLU A 272 12.66 -3.98 24.30
N VAL A 273 11.84 -4.77 23.58
CA VAL A 273 11.68 -6.20 23.82
C VAL A 273 12.80 -6.98 23.12
N GLU A 274 13.53 -7.79 23.88
CA GLU A 274 14.74 -8.50 23.41
C GLU A 274 14.51 -9.38 22.17
N LEU A 275 13.38 -10.10 22.10
CA LEU A 275 13.00 -10.90 20.93
C LEU A 275 12.88 -10.03 19.67
N MET A 276 12.20 -8.88 19.81
CA MET A 276 11.98 -7.92 18.72
C MET A 276 13.28 -7.22 18.34
N ARG A 277 14.07 -6.78 19.33
CA ARG A 277 15.40 -6.17 19.11
C ARG A 277 16.29 -7.07 18.27
N LYS A 278 16.49 -8.32 18.71
CA LYS A 278 17.30 -9.30 17.98
C LYS A 278 16.77 -9.51 16.56
N PHE A 279 15.46 -9.54 16.39
CA PHE A 279 14.84 -9.69 15.08
C PHE A 279 15.04 -8.48 14.18
N LEU A 280 14.80 -7.26 14.67
CA LEU A 280 14.97 -6.03 13.89
C LEU A 280 16.43 -5.83 13.49
N LEU A 281 17.39 -6.15 14.37
CA LEU A 281 18.81 -6.12 14.05
C LEU A 281 19.16 -7.01 12.84
N THR A 282 18.53 -8.19 12.72
CA THR A 282 18.74 -9.04 11.53
C THR A 282 18.10 -8.46 10.28
N GLN A 283 16.93 -7.81 10.41
CA GLN A 283 16.27 -7.16 9.27
C GLN A 283 17.08 -5.97 8.73
N ILE A 284 17.54 -5.09 9.61
CA ILE A 284 18.29 -3.88 9.21
C ILE A 284 19.71 -4.20 8.75
N GLN A 285 20.19 -5.44 8.84
CA GLN A 285 21.48 -5.86 8.29
C GLN A 285 21.36 -6.49 6.89
N LYS A 286 20.14 -6.69 6.37
CA LYS A 286 19.91 -7.24 5.02
C LYS A 286 20.46 -6.34 3.92
N THR A 287 20.68 -6.95 2.76
CA THR A 287 21.04 -6.29 1.49
C THR A 287 20.12 -5.12 1.20
N ARG A 288 20.71 -3.97 0.84
CA ARG A 288 19.97 -2.74 0.57
C ARG A 288 19.30 -2.78 -0.81
N PRO A 289 18.17 -2.07 -0.99
CA PRO A 289 17.49 -1.22 -0.01
C PRO A 289 16.71 -2.05 1.01
N VAL A 290 16.77 -1.65 2.27
CA VAL A 290 15.87 -2.13 3.33
C VAL A 290 14.89 -1.02 3.66
N ILE A 291 13.60 -1.30 3.48
CA ILE A 291 12.52 -0.41 3.87
C ILE A 291 11.52 -1.29 4.62
N LEU A 292 11.57 -1.28 5.95
CA LEU A 292 10.69 -2.10 6.77
C LEU A 292 9.30 -1.49 6.86
N ASP A 293 8.29 -2.33 6.64
CA ASP A 293 6.89 -1.95 6.78
C ASP A 293 6.62 -1.54 8.24
N PRO A 294 6.17 -0.30 8.51
CA PRO A 294 5.86 0.16 9.87
C PRO A 294 4.79 -0.68 10.59
N ALA A 295 4.07 -1.55 9.87
CA ALA A 295 3.04 -2.42 10.44
C ALA A 295 3.48 -3.89 10.61
N ASP A 296 4.45 -4.37 9.83
CA ASP A 296 4.91 -5.77 9.81
C ASP A 296 6.44 -5.81 9.87
N PRO A 297 7.04 -6.23 11.01
CA PRO A 297 8.48 -6.23 11.18
C PRO A 297 9.20 -7.25 10.27
N THR A 298 8.48 -8.23 9.69
CA THR A 298 9.03 -9.20 8.73
C THR A 298 9.00 -8.66 7.29
N GLY A 299 8.19 -7.64 7.03
CA GLY A 299 7.94 -7.08 5.72
C GLY A 299 8.98 -6.05 5.31
N ASP A 300 10.13 -6.50 4.80
CA ASP A 300 11.03 -5.62 4.05
C ASP A 300 10.48 -5.38 2.64
N VAL A 301 9.88 -4.21 2.42
CA VAL A 301 9.34 -3.79 1.12
C VAL A 301 10.41 -3.19 0.20
N GLY A 302 11.57 -2.84 0.75
CA GLY A 302 12.76 -2.46 -0.02
C GLY A 302 13.33 -3.67 -0.74
N GLY A 303 13.40 -4.81 -0.05
CA GLY A 303 13.57 -6.13 -0.62
C GLY A 303 14.91 -6.42 -1.27
N GLY A 304 15.92 -5.56 -1.08
CA GLY A 304 17.25 -5.76 -1.63
C GLY A 304 17.24 -5.92 -3.15
N ASP A 305 17.83 -7.01 -3.60
CA ASP A 305 17.98 -7.48 -4.97
C ASP A 305 16.72 -8.18 -5.54
N ARG A 306 15.66 -8.37 -4.74
CA ARG A 306 14.39 -8.93 -5.22
C ARG A 306 13.70 -8.04 -6.26
N TRP A 307 13.97 -6.75 -6.22
CA TRP A 307 13.33 -5.76 -7.10
C TRP A 307 14.36 -5.00 -7.94
N CYS A 308 13.97 -4.62 -9.16
CA CYS A 308 14.82 -3.89 -10.08
C CYS A 308 14.89 -2.38 -9.75
N TRP A 309 15.38 -2.04 -8.54
CA TRP A 309 15.60 -0.65 -8.12
C TRP A 309 16.56 0.11 -9.03
N ASN A 310 17.53 -0.57 -9.62
CA ASN A 310 18.47 -0.03 -10.61
C ASN A 310 17.75 0.59 -11.83
N LEU A 311 16.67 -0.05 -12.32
CA LEU A 311 15.89 0.48 -13.44
C LEU A 311 15.09 1.70 -13.03
N LEU A 312 14.49 1.68 -11.83
CA LEU A 312 13.76 2.83 -11.30
C LEU A 312 14.71 4.00 -11.02
N ALA A 313 15.94 3.74 -10.57
CA ALA A 313 16.99 4.74 -10.40
C ALA A 313 17.44 5.34 -11.74
N LYS A 314 17.53 4.55 -12.81
CA LYS A 314 17.79 5.06 -14.15
C LYS A 314 16.68 6.01 -14.61
N GLU A 315 15.43 5.62 -14.46
CA GLU A 315 14.28 6.48 -14.76
C GLU A 315 14.30 7.76 -13.92
N ALA A 316 14.57 7.67 -12.62
CA ALA A 316 14.68 8.84 -11.75
C ALA A 316 15.74 9.85 -12.24
N LYS A 317 16.89 9.37 -12.71
CA LYS A 317 17.96 10.22 -13.29
C LYS A 317 17.51 10.91 -14.57
N GLU A 318 16.81 10.21 -15.46
CA GLU A 318 16.26 10.79 -16.70
C GLU A 318 15.26 11.91 -16.39
N TRP A 319 14.48 11.77 -15.31
CA TRP A 319 13.49 12.76 -14.91
C TRP A 319 14.09 14.06 -14.36
N PHE A 320 15.34 14.10 -13.89
CA PHE A 320 15.96 15.32 -13.36
C PHE A 320 16.06 16.47 -14.38
N SER A 321 16.09 16.14 -15.66
CA SER A 321 16.08 17.14 -16.75
C SER A 321 14.66 17.63 -17.11
N SER A 322 13.62 17.11 -16.45
CA SER A 322 12.23 17.50 -16.71
C SER A 322 11.91 18.88 -16.17
N SER A 323 10.96 19.56 -16.82
CA SER A 323 10.44 20.88 -16.41
C SER A 323 9.90 20.90 -14.98
N CYS A 324 9.53 19.74 -14.41
CA CYS A 324 9.03 19.66 -13.03
C CYS A 324 10.12 19.94 -11.98
N PHE A 325 11.40 19.93 -12.37
CA PHE A 325 12.55 20.24 -11.51
C PHE A 325 13.28 21.51 -11.90
N ILE A 326 12.66 22.36 -12.71
CA ILE A 326 13.15 23.68 -13.04
C ILE A 326 12.19 24.71 -12.44
N ASN A 327 12.70 25.65 -11.65
CA ASN A 327 11.89 26.72 -11.05
C ASN A 327 11.56 27.81 -12.08
N GLY A 328 10.72 28.79 -11.70
CA GLY A 328 10.30 29.88 -12.60
C GLY A 328 11.45 30.75 -13.12
N SER A 329 12.61 30.70 -12.47
CA SER A 329 13.84 31.41 -12.85
C SER A 329 14.80 30.54 -13.69
N GLY A 330 14.43 29.32 -14.06
CA GLY A 330 15.27 28.42 -14.86
C GLY A 330 16.29 27.61 -14.07
N TYR A 331 16.34 27.74 -12.73
CA TYR A 331 17.28 27.00 -11.88
C TYR A 331 16.72 25.65 -11.42
N PRO A 332 17.59 24.65 -11.15
CA PRO A 332 17.18 23.38 -10.57
C PRO A 332 16.49 23.59 -9.21
N VAL A 333 15.31 22.99 -9.06
CA VAL A 333 14.61 22.87 -7.78
C VAL A 333 15.52 22.16 -6.79
N GLN A 334 15.62 22.67 -5.57
CA GLN A 334 16.47 22.10 -4.54
C GLN A 334 15.77 20.95 -3.79
N PRO A 335 16.42 19.80 -3.62
CA PRO A 335 15.90 18.71 -2.80
C PRO A 335 16.02 19.06 -1.30
N TRP A 336 15.27 18.35 -0.46
CA TRP A 336 15.49 18.38 0.98
C TRP A 336 16.75 17.60 1.37
N ARG A 337 17.36 17.98 2.49
CA ARG A 337 18.50 17.24 3.06
C ARG A 337 17.95 16.05 3.84
N VAL A 338 18.02 14.87 3.23
CA VAL A 338 17.50 13.63 3.82
C VAL A 338 18.64 12.61 3.99
N PRO A 339 18.84 12.03 5.19
CA PRO A 339 19.81 10.95 5.38
C PRO A 339 19.35 9.70 4.63
N VAL A 340 20.29 8.91 4.12
CA VAL A 340 19.97 7.63 3.46
C VAL A 340 19.88 6.45 4.43
N ARG A 341 20.24 6.65 5.70
CA ARG A 341 20.25 5.64 6.76
C ARG A 341 19.90 6.31 8.08
N LEU A 342 19.06 5.68 8.89
CA LEU A 342 18.93 5.97 10.32
C LEU A 342 19.95 5.07 11.03
N ILE A 343 20.98 5.67 11.63
CA ILE A 343 21.98 4.96 12.46
C ILE A 343 21.55 5.09 13.91
#